data_AF-A0A544TNG7-F1
#
_entry.id   AF-A0A544TNG7-F1
#
_cell.length_a   1.000
_cell.length_b   1.000
_cell.length_c   1.000
_cell.angle_alpha   90.00
_cell.angle_beta   90.00
_cell.angle_gamma   90.00
#
_symmetry.space_group_name_H-M   'P 1'
#
loop_
_entity.id
_entity.type
_entity.pdbx_description
1 polymer ?
#
loop_
_entity_poly.entity_id
_entity_poly.type
_entity_poly.pdbx_seq_one_letter_code
_entity_poly.pdbx_strand_id
1 'polypeptide(L)'
;MENMLQDIKQTVVLNAPVQKVWETVSTSEGIATWFMPNDFQLEVGYEFHVQSPFGPSPCKVTEVNPPNQLSFTWDTDGKVLYKTVFERLLKTKCLL
;
A
#
# COMPACT_ATOMS: atom_id res chain seq x y z
N MET A 1 2.63 17.27 27.50
CA MET A 1 2.58 15.90 26.98
C MET A 1 1.90 15.97 25.63
N GLU A 2 2.67 15.87 24.54
CA GLU A 2 2.10 15.69 23.22
C GLU A 2 1.46 14.29 23.17
N ASN A 3 0.16 14.23 22.87
CA ASN A 3 -0.50 12.97 22.57
C ASN A 3 -0.01 12.49 21.21
N MET A 4 1.05 11.68 21.20
CA MET A 4 1.51 10.95 20.02
C MET A 4 0.41 9.96 19.62
N LEU A 5 -0.30 10.26 18.52
CA LEU A 5 -1.29 9.35 17.96
C LEU A 5 -0.58 8.06 17.49
N GLN A 6 -1.23 6.93 17.74
CA GLN A 6 -0.75 5.62 17.30
C GLN A 6 -0.97 5.45 15.79
N ASP A 7 -0.09 4.68 15.15
CA ASP A 7 -0.26 4.30 13.74
C ASP A 7 -1.56 3.51 13.53
N ILE A 8 -2.22 3.75 12.41
CA ILE A 8 -3.32 2.89 11.95
C ILE A 8 -2.71 1.63 11.34
N LYS A 9 -2.91 0.49 12.02
CA LYS A 9 -2.45 -0.83 11.56
C LYS A 9 -3.65 -1.74 11.33
N GLN A 10 -3.75 -2.28 10.12
CA GLN A 10 -4.78 -3.25 9.74
C GLN A 10 -4.12 -4.50 9.19
N THR A 11 -4.54 -5.67 9.67
CA THR A 11 -4.02 -6.97 9.23
C THR A 11 -5.17 -7.82 8.75
N VAL A 12 -5.09 -8.29 7.51
CA VAL A 12 -6.12 -9.13 6.87
C VAL A 12 -5.45 -10.38 6.31
N VAL A 13 -6.11 -11.54 6.45
CA VAL A 13 -5.66 -12.80 5.87
C VAL A 13 -6.49 -13.08 4.63
N LEU A 14 -5.81 -13.15 3.47
CA LEU A 14 -6.44 -13.46 2.19
C LEU A 14 -6.12 -14.89 1.76
N ASN A 15 -7.14 -15.65 1.38
CA ASN A 15 -6.95 -16.99 0.79
C ASN A 15 -6.63 -16.88 -0.71
N ALA A 16 -5.47 -16.33 -1.03
CA ALA A 16 -4.99 -16.12 -2.39
C ALA A 16 -3.45 -16.25 -2.47
N PRO A 17 -2.88 -16.57 -3.65
CA PRO A 17 -1.44 -16.53 -3.85
C PRO A 17 -0.86 -15.13 -3.60
N VAL A 18 0.34 -15.06 -3.00
CA VAL A 18 1.02 -13.79 -2.70
C VAL A 18 1.18 -12.91 -3.95
N GLN A 19 1.44 -13.50 -5.11
CA GLN A 19 1.61 -12.74 -6.35
C GLN A 19 0.33 -12.08 -6.83
N LYS A 20 -0.82 -12.73 -6.64
CA LYS A 20 -2.11 -12.11 -6.97
C LYS A 20 -2.40 -10.91 -6.05
N VAL A 21 -2.08 -11.05 -4.76
CA VAL A 21 -2.21 -9.95 -3.80
C VAL A 21 -1.25 -8.82 -4.17
N TRP A 22 0.01 -9.15 -4.47
CA TRP A 22 1.03 -8.19 -4.88
C TRP A 22 0.63 -7.43 -6.17
N GLU A 23 0.18 -8.12 -7.21
CA GLU A 23 -0.31 -7.46 -8.43
C GLU A 23 -1.47 -6.49 -8.15
N THR A 24 -2.37 -6.84 -7.22
CA THR A 24 -3.52 -5.99 -6.84
C THR A 24 -3.11 -4.71 -6.10
N VAL A 25 -1.94 -4.70 -5.46
CA VAL A 25 -1.50 -3.60 -4.58
C VAL A 25 -0.24 -2.90 -5.07
N SER A 26 0.42 -3.42 -6.10
CA SER A 26 1.67 -2.92 -6.66
C SER A 26 1.57 -2.56 -8.15
N THR A 27 0.35 -2.40 -8.67
CA THR A 27 0.09 -1.94 -10.05
C THR A 27 -0.95 -0.82 -10.02
N SER A 28 -0.86 0.14 -10.96
CA SER A 28 -1.84 1.23 -11.06
C SER A 28 -3.26 0.69 -11.24
N GLU A 29 -3.44 -0.27 -12.16
CA GLU A 29 -4.72 -0.93 -12.42
C GLU A 29 -5.25 -1.66 -11.17
N GLY A 30 -4.40 -2.43 -10.50
CA GLY A 30 -4.76 -3.15 -9.28
C GLY A 30 -5.19 -2.21 -8.16
N ILE A 31 -4.41 -1.17 -7.89
CA ILE A 31 -4.70 -0.17 -6.85
C ILE A 31 -6.03 0.54 -7.17
N ALA A 32 -6.28 0.87 -8.44
CA ALA A 32 -7.50 1.53 -8.87
C ALA A 32 -8.78 0.70 -8.60
N THR A 33 -8.68 -0.63 -8.46
CA THR A 33 -9.85 -1.49 -8.21
C THR A 33 -10.42 -1.39 -6.79
N TRP A 34 -9.61 -1.01 -5.80
CA TRP A 34 -10.01 -1.00 -4.38
C TRP A 34 -9.73 0.32 -3.66
N PHE A 35 -8.94 1.20 -4.28
CA PHE A 35 -8.56 2.47 -3.70
C PHE A 35 -9.07 3.65 -4.55
N MET A 36 -8.26 4.19 -5.47
CA MET A 36 -8.62 5.29 -6.35
C MET A 36 -7.88 5.19 -7.70
N PRO A 37 -8.43 5.73 -8.80
CA PRO A 37 -7.71 5.85 -10.07
C PRO A 37 -6.40 6.61 -9.86
N ASN A 38 -5.32 6.14 -10.48
CA ASN A 38 -3.97 6.67 -10.24
C ASN A 38 -3.06 6.33 -11.41
N ASP A 39 -1.92 7.02 -11.52
CA ASP A 39 -0.86 6.79 -12.50
C ASP A 39 0.41 6.18 -11.87
N PHE A 40 0.21 5.36 -10.83
CA PHE A 40 1.29 4.71 -10.07
C PHE A 40 2.24 3.88 -10.94
N GLN A 41 3.53 3.97 -10.64
CA GLN A 41 4.56 3.06 -11.12
C GLN A 41 5.34 2.49 -9.94
N LEU A 42 5.73 1.22 -10.05
CA LEU A 42 6.46 0.50 -9.02
C LEU A 42 7.96 0.84 -9.04
N GLU A 43 8.29 2.11 -8.85
CA GLU A 43 9.66 2.64 -8.87
C GLU A 43 9.88 3.54 -7.66
N VAL A 44 10.91 3.26 -6.85
CA VAL A 44 11.25 4.07 -5.68
C VAL A 44 11.57 5.51 -6.10
N GLY A 45 10.96 6.48 -5.45
CA GLY A 45 11.10 7.90 -5.77
C GLY A 45 10.10 8.40 -6.82
N TYR A 46 9.35 7.51 -7.49
CA TYR A 46 8.34 7.91 -8.46
C TYR A 46 7.21 8.69 -7.78
N GLU A 47 6.87 9.83 -8.38
CA GLU A 47 5.78 10.71 -7.93
C GLU A 47 4.58 10.47 -8.82
N PHE A 48 3.44 10.21 -8.17
CA PHE A 48 2.19 9.85 -8.84
C PHE A 48 1.02 10.59 -8.19
N HIS A 49 -0.13 10.61 -8.85
CA HIS A 49 -1.32 11.28 -8.37
C HIS A 49 -2.48 10.29 -8.25
N VAL A 50 -3.08 10.24 -7.06
CA VAL A 50 -4.34 9.53 -6.86
C VAL A 50 -5.49 10.51 -7.11
N GLN A 51 -6.47 10.07 -7.90
CA GLN A 51 -7.60 10.89 -8.28
C GLN A 51 -8.70 10.79 -7.23
N SER A 52 -8.62 11.65 -6.21
CA SER A 52 -9.63 11.72 -5.16
C SER A 52 -10.86 12.53 -5.62
N PRO A 53 -12.03 12.35 -4.98
CA PRO A 53 -13.20 13.20 -5.22
C PRO A 53 -12.96 14.69 -4.94
N PHE A 54 -11.91 15.02 -4.20
CA PHE A 54 -11.55 16.40 -3.81
C PHE A 54 -10.45 16.99 -4.70
N GLY A 55 -9.96 16.24 -5.69
CA GLY A 55 -8.88 16.62 -6.59
C GLY A 55 -7.72 15.62 -6.58
N PRO A 56 -6.73 15.79 -7.48
CA PRO A 56 -5.55 14.95 -7.52
C PRO A 56 -4.72 15.14 -6.25
N SER A 57 -4.44 14.06 -5.51
CA SER A 57 -3.54 14.09 -4.36
C SER A 57 -2.16 13.55 -4.76
N PRO A 58 -1.07 14.29 -4.48
CA PRO A 58 0.28 13.84 -4.82
C PRO A 58 0.72 12.73 -3.87
N CYS A 59 1.43 11.75 -4.43
CA CYS A 59 1.98 10.61 -3.73
C CYS A 59 3.42 10.35 -4.19
N LYS A 60 4.22 9.68 -3.36
CA LYS A 60 5.59 9.31 -3.71
C LYS A 60 5.95 7.94 -3.19
N VAL A 61 6.47 7.08 -4.06
CA VAL A 61 6.95 5.75 -3.65
C VAL A 61 8.23 5.89 -2.83
N THR A 62 8.26 5.32 -1.63
CA THR A 62 9.40 5.45 -0.72
C THR A 62 10.18 4.16 -0.55
N GLU A 63 9.49 3.01 -0.61
CA GLU A 63 10.12 1.72 -0.43
C GLU A 63 9.39 0.65 -1.23
N VAL A 64 10.15 -0.22 -1.90
CA VAL A 64 9.64 -1.33 -2.69
C VAL A 64 10.51 -2.55 -2.41
N ASN A 65 9.92 -3.61 -1.85
CA ASN A 65 10.56 -4.91 -1.64
C ASN A 65 9.59 -6.00 -2.11
N PRO A 66 9.54 -6.31 -3.41
CA PRO A 66 8.58 -7.24 -3.97
C PRO A 66 8.82 -8.67 -3.48
N PRO A 67 7.77 -9.47 -3.21
CA PRO A 67 6.36 -9.13 -3.16
C PRO A 67 5.87 -8.83 -1.72
N ASN A 68 6.76 -8.37 -0.84
CA ASN A 68 6.54 -8.35 0.61
C ASN A 68 6.19 -6.96 1.15
N GLN A 69 6.60 -5.87 0.49
CA GLN A 69 6.40 -4.52 1.02
C GLN A 69 6.35 -3.47 -0.08
N LEU A 70 5.37 -2.58 0.04
CA LEU A 70 5.26 -1.34 -0.70
C LEU A 70 4.93 -0.22 0.29
N SER A 71 5.68 0.87 0.23
CA SER A 71 5.44 2.07 1.02
C SER A 71 5.38 3.28 0.10
N PHE A 72 4.41 4.17 0.32
CA PHE A 72 4.35 5.46 -0.34
C PHE A 72 3.83 6.54 0.60
N THR A 73 4.22 7.79 0.35
CA THR A 73 3.62 8.96 0.98
C THR A 73 2.37 9.36 0.22
N TRP A 74 1.41 9.96 0.93
CA TRP A 74 0.23 10.56 0.32
C TRP A 74 0.05 11.95 0.94
N ASP A 75 -0.17 12.92 0.06
CA ASP A 75 -0.51 14.31 0.30
C ASP A 75 0.69 15.19 0.72
N THR A 76 0.51 16.51 0.63
CA THR A 76 1.54 17.52 0.88
C THR A 76 1.85 17.72 2.36
N ASP A 77 0.95 17.33 3.27
CA ASP A 77 1.11 17.53 4.72
C ASP A 77 1.98 16.46 5.41
N GLY A 78 2.59 15.55 4.64
CA GLY A 78 3.83 14.85 5.03
C GLY A 78 3.73 13.92 6.25
N LYS A 79 2.54 13.53 6.70
CA LYS A 79 2.36 12.72 7.92
C LYS A 79 1.51 11.47 7.78
N VAL A 80 1.17 11.04 6.57
CA VAL A 80 0.54 9.73 6.38
C VAL A 80 1.45 8.83 5.56
N LEU A 81 2.25 8.06 6.29
CA LEU A 81 3.00 6.93 5.74
C LEU A 81 2.02 5.76 5.60
N TYR A 82 1.50 5.55 4.40
CA TYR A 82 0.82 4.30 4.09
C TYR A 82 1.90 3.25 3.85
N LYS A 83 2.25 2.52 4.91
CA LYS A 83 3.14 1.36 4.82
C LYS A 83 2.28 0.12 4.69
N THR A 84 2.16 -0.40 3.48
CA THR A 84 1.51 -1.68 3.25
C THR A 84 2.56 -2.78 3.36
N VAL A 85 2.59 -3.45 4.51
CA VAL A 85 3.41 -4.64 4.73
C VAL A 85 2.56 -5.87 4.41
N PHE A 86 2.96 -6.63 3.41
CA PHE A 86 2.41 -7.96 3.18
C PHE A 86 3.21 -8.95 4.01
N GLU A 87 2.84 -9.09 5.27
CA GLU A 87 3.33 -10.20 6.06
C GLU A 87 2.68 -11.49 5.56
N ARG A 88 3.51 -12.36 4.99
CA ARG A 88 3.14 -13.71 4.61
C ARG A 88 2.80 -14.48 5.89
N LEU A 89 1.52 -14.48 6.30
CA LEU A 89 1.01 -15.56 7.13
C LEU A 89 0.93 -16.80 6.25
N LEU A 90 2.08 -17.44 6.01
CA LEU A 90 2.08 -18.88 5.75
C LEU A 90 1.48 -19.50 7.02
N LYS A 91 0.15 -19.58 7.09
CA LYS A 91 -0.46 -20.72 7.75
C LYS A 91 -0.17 -21.91 6.86
N THR A 92 1.07 -22.36 6.96
CA THR A 92 1.47 -23.73 6.69
C THR A 92 0.36 -24.60 7.29
N LYS A 93 -0.29 -25.38 6.44
CA LYS A 93 -1.01 -26.59 6.86
C LYS A 93 -0.16 -27.29 7.92
N CYS A 94 -0.57 -27.18 9.18
CA CYS A 94 -0.20 -28.06 10.28
C CYS A 94 -1.24 -27.83 11.37
N LEU A 95 -2.45 -28.34 11.15
CA LEU A 95 -3.40 -28.86 12.13
C LEU A 95 -4.68 -29.24 11.37
N LEU A 96 -4.57 -30.31 10.58
CA LEU A 96 -5.33 -31.56 10.66
C LEU A 96 -4.72 -32.55 9.66
#